data_AF-G2MDC9-F1
#
_entry.id   AF-G2MDC9-F1
#
_cell.length_a   1.000
_cell.length_b   1.000
_cell.length_c   1.000
_cell.angle_alpha   90.00
_cell.angle_beta   90.00
_cell.angle_gamma   90.00
#
_symmetry.space_group_name_H-M   'P 1'
#
loop_
_entity.id
_entity.type
_entity.pdbx_description
1 polymer ?
#
loop_
_entity_poly.entity_id
_entity_poly.type
_entity_poly.pdbx_seq_one_letter_code
_entity_poly.pdbx_strand_id
1 'polypeptide(L)'
;MNAFLKLALASLMGGLWYAFNGEGSEIIAIGIFLLILFVFFIRPVSFQDPEKREEYIERLKKNHERKMILQDKQKEEQMRLYLAKKERESRQKQDLKEQMKKYS
;
A
#
# COMPACT_ATOMS: atom_id res chain seq x y z
N MET A 1 -22.86 2.87 14.95
CA MET A 1 -23.66 1.84 15.65
C MET A 1 -22.86 0.54 15.72
N ASN A 2 -22.77 -0.07 16.91
CA ASN A 2 -22.08 -1.35 17.12
C ASN A 2 -22.69 -2.43 16.22
N ALA A 3 -21.88 -3.37 15.73
CA ALA A 3 -22.35 -4.43 14.83
C ALA A 3 -23.50 -5.24 15.44
N PHE A 4 -23.45 -5.47 16.75
CA PHE A 4 -24.52 -6.10 17.52
C PHE A 4 -25.87 -5.37 17.40
N LEU A 5 -25.86 -4.03 17.55
CA LEU A 5 -27.08 -3.22 17.45
C LEU A 5 -27.66 -3.24 16.02
N LYS A 6 -26.79 -3.26 15.00
CA LYS A 6 -27.21 -3.39 13.59
C LYS A 6 -27.90 -4.73 13.34
N LEU A 7 -27.32 -5.80 13.87
CA LEU A 7 -27.89 -7.14 13.77
C LEU A 7 -29.22 -7.25 14.52
N ALA A 8 -29.28 -6.78 15.76
CA ALA A 8 -30.50 -6.80 16.57
C ALA A 8 -31.63 -6.02 15.90
N LEU A 9 -31.34 -4.83 15.37
CA LEU A 9 -32.35 -4.01 14.68
C LEU A 9 -32.82 -4.65 13.38
N ALA A 10 -31.92 -5.24 12.59
CA ALA A 10 -32.30 -5.98 11.38
C ALA A 10 -33.18 -7.18 11.74
N SER A 11 -32.80 -7.98 12.74
CA SER A 11 -33.58 -9.12 13.21
C SER A 11 -34.95 -8.73 13.74
N LEU A 12 -35.05 -7.59 14.45
CA LEU A 12 -36.33 -7.04 14.89
C LEU A 12 -37.23 -6.70 13.70
N MET A 13 -36.70 -6.04 12.67
CA MET A 13 -37.49 -5.64 11.50
C MET A 13 -38.01 -6.85 10.70
N GLY A 14 -37.15 -7.85 10.45
CA GLY A 14 -37.58 -9.09 9.80
C GLY A 14 -38.55 -9.91 10.66
N GLY A 15 -38.31 -9.98 11.98
CA GLY A 15 -39.18 -10.66 12.93
C GLY A 15 -40.55 -10.00 13.07
N LEU A 16 -40.61 -8.66 13.11
CA LEU A 16 -41.86 -7.91 13.10
C LEU A 16 -42.65 -8.17 11.82
N TRP A 17 -41.98 -8.22 10.67
CA TRP A 17 -42.64 -8.55 9.41
C TRP A 17 -43.29 -9.93 9.46
N TYR A 18 -42.57 -10.94 9.92
CA TYR A 18 -43.10 -12.29 10.08
C TYR A 18 -44.24 -12.35 11.10
N ALA A 19 -44.08 -11.67 12.24
CA ALA A 19 -45.08 -11.64 13.30
C ALA A 19 -46.43 -11.04 12.85
N PHE A 20 -46.42 -10.07 11.94
CA PHE A 20 -47.66 -9.46 11.42
C PHE A 20 -48.28 -10.23 10.25
N ASN A 21 -47.48 -10.92 9.44
CA ASN A 21 -47.96 -11.55 8.21
C ASN A 21 -48.12 -13.08 8.31
N GLY A 22 -47.54 -13.71 9.34
CA GLY A 22 -47.71 -15.13 9.62
C GLY A 22 -47.07 -16.07 8.59
N GLU A 23 -47.56 -17.30 8.59
CA GLU A 23 -47.07 -18.38 7.70
C GLU A 23 -47.23 -18.02 6.22
N GLY A 24 -46.20 -18.29 5.41
CA GLY A 24 -46.12 -17.92 4.00
C GLY A 24 -45.38 -16.61 3.72
N SER A 25 -45.01 -15.85 4.76
CA SER A 25 -44.23 -14.62 4.64
C SER A 25 -42.73 -14.79 4.93
N GLU A 26 -42.26 -16.01 5.16
CA GLU A 26 -40.89 -16.32 5.62
C GLU A 26 -39.83 -15.77 4.66
N ILE A 27 -40.04 -15.99 3.36
CA ILE A 27 -39.10 -15.54 2.31
C ILE A 27 -39.02 -14.00 2.31
N ILE A 28 -40.14 -13.33 2.50
CA ILE A 28 -40.21 -11.86 2.51
C ILE A 28 -39.56 -11.31 3.78
N ALA A 29 -39.83 -11.92 4.94
CA ALA A 29 -39.21 -11.57 6.22
C ALA A 29 -37.68 -11.70 6.17
N ILE A 30 -37.17 -12.81 5.61
CA ILE A 30 -35.74 -13.03 5.40
C ILE A 30 -35.17 -12.00 4.41
N GLY A 31 -35.89 -11.71 3.32
CA GLY A 31 -35.49 -10.70 2.35
C GLY A 31 -35.34 -9.31 2.98
N ILE A 32 -36.31 -8.89 3.81
CA ILE A 32 -36.27 -7.63 4.56
C ILE A 32 -35.09 -7.60 5.52
N PHE A 33 -34.88 -8.68 6.28
CA PHE A 33 -33.74 -8.80 7.19
C PHE A 33 -32.41 -8.59 6.46
N LEU A 34 -32.20 -9.32 5.36
CA LEU A 34 -30.96 -9.25 4.58
C LEU A 34 -30.75 -7.88 3.93
N LEU A 35 -31.82 -7.25 3.42
CA LEU A 35 -31.74 -5.92 2.81
C LEU A 35 -31.33 -4.86 3.84
N ILE A 36 -31.96 -4.87 5.01
CA ILE A 36 -31.63 -3.92 6.09
C ILE A 36 -30.20 -4.15 6.58
N LEU A 37 -29.80 -5.41 6.75
CA LEU A 37 -28.45 -5.76 7.12
C LEU A 37 -27.45 -5.27 6.07
N PHE A 38 -27.73 -5.48 4.78
CA PHE A 38 -26.89 -4.98 3.69
C PHE A 38 -26.71 -3.46 3.77
N VAL A 39 -27.78 -2.68 3.91
CA VAL A 39 -27.71 -1.22 4.04
C VAL A 39 -26.91 -0.79 5.28
N PHE A 40 -27.05 -1.48 6.41
CA PHE A 40 -26.30 -1.16 7.62
C PHE A 40 -24.80 -1.44 7.52
N PHE A 41 -24.38 -2.39 6.70
CA PHE A 41 -22.98 -2.78 6.53
C PHE A 41 -22.32 -2.18 5.30
N ILE A 42 -23.08 -1.68 4.32
CA ILE A 42 -22.54 -0.77 3.32
C ILE A 42 -21.99 0.45 4.05
N ARG A 43 -20.67 0.62 4.00
CA ARG A 43 -20.06 1.88 4.40
C ARG A 43 -20.51 2.93 3.38
N PRO A 44 -21.17 4.03 3.78
CA PRO A 44 -21.34 5.14 2.87
C PRO A 44 -19.94 5.54 2.41
N VAL A 45 -19.77 5.76 1.11
CA VAL A 45 -18.53 6.33 0.57
C VAL A 45 -18.42 7.71 1.18
N SER A 46 -17.69 7.82 2.30
CA SER A 46 -17.44 9.09 2.94
C SER A 46 -16.63 9.91 1.95
N PHE A 47 -17.11 11.12 1.66
CA PHE A 47 -16.33 12.08 0.91
C PHE A 47 -14.98 12.24 1.61
N GLN A 48 -13.92 11.73 0.99
CA GLN A 48 -12.57 11.97 1.49
C GLN A 48 -12.31 13.44 1.25
N ASP A 49 -11.99 14.17 2.31
CA ASP A 49 -11.61 15.57 2.23
C ASP A 49 -10.52 15.75 1.15
N PRO A 50 -10.80 16.46 0.04
CA PRO A 50 -9.92 16.52 -1.12
C PRO A 50 -8.53 17.03 -0.74
N GLU A 51 -8.46 17.94 0.24
CA GLU A 51 -7.23 18.51 0.76
C GLU A 51 -6.33 17.43 1.41
N LYS A 52 -6.91 16.56 2.24
CA LYS A 52 -6.17 15.45 2.86
C LYS A 52 -5.71 14.41 1.86
N ARG A 53 -6.49 14.19 0.79
CA ARG A 53 -6.11 13.28 -0.30
C ARG A 53 -4.92 13.85 -1.08
N GLU A 54 -4.95 15.13 -1.40
CA GLU A 54 -3.86 15.80 -2.12
C GLU A 54 -2.57 15.82 -1.30
N GLU A 55 -2.64 16.16 0.00
CA GLU A 55 -1.48 16.08 0.90
C GLU A 55 -0.88 14.68 1.00
N TYR A 56 -1.73 13.64 0.99
CA TYR A 56 -1.26 12.26 1.00
C TYR A 56 -0.52 11.89 -0.28
N ILE A 57 -1.08 12.28 -1.44
CA ILE A 57 -0.46 12.07 -2.75
C ILE A 57 0.87 12.83 -2.85
N GLU A 58 0.91 14.08 -2.39
CA GLU A 58 2.12 14.90 -2.42
C GLU A 58 3.23 14.30 -1.53
N ARG A 59 2.88 13.80 -0.33
CA ARG A 59 3.83 13.09 0.54
C ARG A 59 4.39 11.82 -0.12
N LEU A 60 3.54 11.04 -0.79
CA LEU A 60 3.98 9.86 -1.52
C LEU A 60 4.96 10.22 -2.65
N LYS A 61 4.64 11.25 -3.42
CA LYS A 61 5.49 11.72 -4.51
C LYS A 61 6.85 12.21 -4.02
N LYS A 62 6.86 13.07 -2.98
CA LYS A 62 8.11 13.57 -2.36
C LYS A 62 8.98 12.44 -1.80
N ASN A 63 8.37 11.43 -1.17
CA ASN A 63 9.11 10.29 -0.65
C ASN A 63 9.73 9.44 -1.76
N HIS A 64 9.01 9.24 -2.86
CA HIS A 64 9.51 8.51 -4.02
C HIS A 64 10.69 9.25 -4.68
N GLU A 65 10.55 10.56 -4.91
CA GLU A 65 11.62 11.40 -5.48
C GLU A 65 12.88 11.38 -4.60
N ARG A 66 12.74 11.53 -3.29
CA ARG A 66 13.87 11.44 -2.34
C ARG A 66 14.58 10.09 -2.43
N LYS A 67 13.81 8.99 -2.52
CA LYS A 67 14.38 7.65 -2.61
C LYS A 67 15.18 7.46 -3.90
N MET A 68 14.68 7.95 -5.03
CA MET A 68 15.39 7.91 -6.31
C MET A 68 16.70 8.70 -6.25
N ILE A 69 16.66 9.94 -5.74
CA ILE A 69 17.85 10.79 -5.60
C ILE A 69 18.93 10.11 -4.73
N LEU A 70 18.53 9.48 -3.63
CA LEU A 70 19.47 8.77 -2.76
C LEU A 70 20.09 7.55 -3.44
N GLN A 71 19.31 6.79 -4.20
CA GLN A 71 19.81 5.64 -4.95
C GLN A 71 20.79 6.07 -6.06
N ASP A 72 20.49 7.15 -6.75
CA ASP A 72 21.37 7.67 -7.81
C ASP A 72 22.70 8.15 -7.23
N LYS A 73 22.67 8.88 -6.09
CA LYS A 73 23.90 9.27 -5.38
C LYS A 73 24.73 8.07 -4.92
N GLN A 74 24.09 7.02 -4.41
CA GLN A 74 24.78 5.81 -3.99
C GLN A 74 25.45 5.10 -5.18
N LYS A 75 24.77 5.02 -6.33
CA LYS A 75 25.34 4.45 -7.56
C LYS A 75 26.52 5.27 -8.07
N GLU A 76 26.40 6.61 -8.04
CA GLU A 76 27.48 7.49 -8.49
C GLU A 76 28.75 7.33 -7.63
N GLU A 77 28.60 7.29 -6.30
CA GLU A 77 29.72 7.06 -5.38
C GLU A 77 30.32 5.66 -5.55
N GLN A 78 29.50 4.63 -5.73
CA GLN A 78 30.01 3.28 -6.04
C GLN A 78 30.80 3.23 -7.35
N MET A 79 30.32 3.92 -8.39
CA MET A 79 31.02 4.02 -9.67
C MET A 79 32.36 4.75 -9.54
N ARG A 80 32.40 5.85 -8.77
CA ARG A 80 33.66 6.57 -8.48
C ARG A 80 34.67 5.67 -7.77
N LEU A 81 34.25 4.93 -6.75
CA LEU A 81 35.11 3.98 -6.04
C LEU A 81 35.60 2.85 -6.94
N TYR A 82 34.73 2.32 -7.80
CA TYR A 82 35.09 1.27 -8.75
C TYR A 82 36.16 1.75 -9.74
N LEU A 83 35.98 2.95 -10.33
CA LEU A 83 36.95 3.54 -11.26
C LEU A 83 38.30 3.80 -10.58
N ALA A 84 38.28 4.36 -9.37
CA ALA A 84 39.50 4.62 -8.60
C ALA A 84 40.25 3.31 -8.27
N LYS A 85 39.54 2.23 -7.93
CA LYS A 85 40.15 0.92 -7.69
C LYS A 85 40.77 0.35 -8.97
N LYS A 86 40.04 0.42 -10.10
CA LYS A 86 40.52 -0.06 -11.40
C LYS A 86 41.79 0.67 -11.84
N GLU A 87 41.88 1.97 -11.62
CA GLU A 87 43.07 2.78 -11.94
C GLU A 87 44.28 2.40 -11.07
N ARG A 88 44.08 2.14 -9.77
CA ARG A 88 45.15 1.66 -8.88
C ARG A 88 45.67 0.30 -9.31
N GLU A 89 44.78 -0.63 -9.67
CA GLU A 89 45.17 -1.95 -10.17
C GLU A 89 45.91 -1.87 -11.51
N SER A 90 45.52 -0.95 -12.42
CA SER A 90 46.21 -0.79 -13.69
C SER A 90 47.62 -0.22 -13.49
N ARG A 91 47.80 0.76 -12.60
CA ARG A 91 49.11 1.30 -12.24
C ARG A 91 50.01 0.22 -11.61
N GLN A 92 49.51 -0.53 -10.63
CA GLN A 92 50.28 -1.63 -10.02
C GLN A 92 50.72 -2.69 -11.05
N LYS A 93 49.86 -3.04 -12.02
CA LYS A 93 50.21 -3.97 -13.11
C LYS A 93 51.27 -3.40 -14.05
N GLN A 94 51.27 -2.08 -14.29
CA GLN A 94 52.29 -1.42 -15.10
C GLN A 94 53.63 -1.40 -14.35
N ASP A 95 53.64 -0.99 -13.08
CA ASP A 95 54.84 -0.97 -12.23
C ASP A 95 55.48 -2.37 -12.12
N LEU A 96 54.66 -3.43 -11.95
CA LEU A 96 55.14 -4.81 -11.89
C LEU A 96 55.79 -5.25 -13.22
N LYS A 97 55.19 -4.87 -14.36
CA LYS A 97 55.75 -5.18 -15.69
C LYS A 97 57.07 -4.46 -15.92
N GLU A 98 57.18 -3.20 -15.51
CA GLU A 98 58.42 -2.43 -15.61
C GLU A 98 59.53 -3.01 -14.73
N GLN A 99 59.20 -3.41 -13.49
CA GLN A 99 60.16 -4.11 -12.63
C GLN A 99 60.63 -5.43 -13.25
N MET A 100 59.72 -6.28 -13.75
CA MET A 100 60.11 -7.55 -14.38
C MET A 100 60.98 -7.34 -15.63
N LYS A 101 60.76 -6.26 -16.39
CA LYS A 101 61.61 -5.91 -17.54
C LYS A 101 63.00 -5.39 -17.13
N LYS A 102 63.13 -4.82 -15.93
CA LYS A 102 64.41 -4.30 -15.40
C LYS A 102 65.29 -5.40 -14.78
N TYR A 103 64.70 -6.52 -14.37
CA TYR A 103 65.39 -7.68 -13.79
C TYR A 103 65.51 -8.88 -14.75
N SER A 104 65.08 -8.73 -16.01
CA SER A 104 65.34 -9.65 -17.13
C SER A 104 66.45 -9.12 -18.02
#